data_AF-A0ABD5N6R6-F1
#
_entry.id   AF-A0ABD5N6R6-F1
#
_cell.length_a   1.000
_cell.length_b   1.000
_cell.length_c   1.000
_cell.angle_alpha   90.00
_cell.angle_beta   90.00
_cell.angle_gamma   90.00
#
_symmetry.space_group_name_H-M   'P 1'
#
loop_
_entity.id
_entity.type
_entity.pdbx_description
1 polymer ?
#
loop_
_entity_poly.entity_id
_entity_poly.type
_entity_poly.pdbx_seq_one_letter_code
_entity_poly.pdbx_strand_id
1 'polypeptide(L)'
;MEPNVVTVSFKVSRELEAKLNQAISGRYTSLSEGCRSILDDWVAEGETKMEKKDLIPFKEWSQERIEAGVKHCTSRHKRYPKDPRVEWISPKLPWWFIREYLWKPEGAYSPDELQGVINSIYKREVPEDERFYVHFGKFKKER
;
A
#
# COMPACT_ATOMS: atom_id res chain seq x y z
N MET A 1 31.54 -5.56 -2.67
CA MET A 1 30.19 -5.63 -3.26
C MET A 1 29.39 -4.51 -2.63
N GLU A 2 29.20 -3.43 -3.37
CA GLU A 2 28.39 -2.28 -2.95
C GLU A 2 26.92 -2.50 -3.34
N PRO A 3 25.93 -2.09 -2.53
CA PRO A 3 24.54 -2.24 -2.90
C PRO A 3 24.13 -1.16 -3.92
N ASN A 4 23.61 -1.62 -5.07
CA ASN A 4 22.92 -0.79 -6.05
C ASN A 4 21.64 -0.19 -5.45
N VAL A 5 21.64 1.12 -5.24
CA VAL A 5 20.45 1.91 -4.87
C VAL A 5 19.82 2.44 -6.15
N VAL A 6 18.60 2.01 -6.44
CA VAL A 6 17.80 2.55 -7.55
C VAL A 6 17.03 3.77 -7.04
N THR A 7 17.49 4.96 -7.40
CA THR A 7 16.82 6.23 -7.10
C THR A 7 15.71 6.48 -8.12
N VAL A 8 14.45 6.47 -7.68
CA VAL A 8 13.31 6.89 -8.51
C VAL A 8 13.04 8.36 -8.25
N SER A 9 13.44 9.21 -9.20
CA SER A 9 13.19 10.65 -9.20
C SER A 9 11.79 10.95 -9.74
N PHE A 10 10.89 11.44 -8.89
CA PHE A 10 9.62 12.03 -9.34
C PHE A 10 9.91 13.45 -9.86
N LYS A 11 9.91 13.64 -11.18
CA LYS A 11 9.86 14.99 -11.78
C LYS A 11 8.43 15.52 -11.62
N VAL A 12 8.20 16.35 -10.61
CA VAL A 12 7.00 17.20 -10.55
C VAL A 12 7.00 18.06 -11.82
N SER A 13 5.92 18.01 -12.60
CA SER A 13 5.86 18.74 -13.86
C SER A 13 5.91 20.24 -13.57
N ARG A 14 6.63 21.00 -14.42
CA ARG A 14 6.75 22.47 -14.35
C ARG A 14 5.40 23.20 -14.26
N GLU A 15 4.32 22.52 -14.67
CA GLU A 15 2.96 23.04 -14.62
C GLU A 15 2.41 23.13 -13.19
N LEU A 16 2.80 22.22 -12.29
CA LEU A 16 2.39 22.26 -10.87
C LEU A 16 3.14 23.39 -10.12
N GLU A 17 4.41 23.58 -10.45
CA GLU A 17 5.28 24.62 -9.90
C GLU A 17 4.78 26.03 -10.29
N ALA A 18 4.31 26.19 -11.53
CA ALA A 18 3.70 27.44 -12.00
C ALA A 18 2.36 27.76 -11.28
N LYS A 19 1.51 26.75 -11.06
CA LYS A 19 0.23 26.91 -10.34
C LYS A 19 0.45 27.27 -8.87
N LEU A 20 1.50 26.73 -8.24
CA LEU A 20 1.88 27.04 -6.86
C LEU A 20 2.39 28.48 -6.73
N ASN A 21 3.27 28.92 -7.63
CA ASN A 21 3.81 30.28 -7.64
C ASN A 21 2.72 31.34 -7.89
N GLN A 22 1.74 31.02 -8.74
CA GLN A 22 0.61 31.91 -9.00
C GLN A 22 -0.29 32.05 -7.76
N ALA A 23 -0.54 30.97 -7.02
CA ALA A 23 -1.30 30.99 -5.78
C ALA A 23 -0.60 31.78 -4.65
N ILE A 24 0.73 31.73 -4.59
CA ILE A 24 1.55 32.45 -3.60
C ILE A 24 1.62 33.95 -3.91
N SER A 25 1.69 34.33 -5.19
CA SER A 25 1.80 35.74 -5.61
C SER A 25 0.57 36.62 -5.30
N GLY A 26 -0.57 36.01 -4.96
CA GLY A 26 -1.82 36.73 -4.73
C GLY A 26 -2.13 37.16 -3.30
N ARG A 27 -1.32 36.79 -2.28
CA ARG A 27 -1.76 36.94 -0.87
C ARG A 27 -0.78 37.38 0.21
N TYR A 28 0.46 37.76 -0.07
CA TYR A 28 1.33 38.32 0.97
C TYR A 28 2.21 39.46 0.47
N THR A 29 1.73 40.70 0.62
CA THR A 29 2.61 41.86 0.78
C THR A 29 3.09 41.90 2.24
N SER A 30 4.40 41.99 2.42
CA SER A 30 5.15 41.97 3.68
C SER A 30 5.21 40.63 4.41
N LEU A 31 6.23 39.85 4.07
CA LEU A 31 6.78 38.85 4.98
C LEU A 31 8.26 39.16 5.17
N SER A 32 8.53 39.75 6.33
CA SER A 32 9.83 39.84 6.97
C SER A 32 10.50 38.46 7.04
N GLU A 33 11.80 38.46 7.34
CA GLU A 33 12.73 37.32 7.37
C GLU A 33 12.25 36.07 8.15
N GLY A 34 11.11 36.12 8.84
CA GLY A 34 10.49 35.00 9.54
C GLY A 34 9.70 33.98 8.69
N CYS A 35 9.50 34.19 7.39
CA CYS A 35 8.81 33.19 6.54
C CYS A 35 9.73 32.27 5.73
N ARG A 36 11.05 32.50 5.73
CA ARG A 36 12.00 31.54 5.18
C ARG A 36 12.14 30.30 6.06
N SER A 37 12.01 30.43 7.38
CA SER A 37 12.09 29.27 8.28
C SER A 37 10.90 28.32 8.15
N ILE A 38 9.71 28.79 7.77
CA ILE A 38 8.54 27.93 7.54
C ILE A 38 8.73 27.08 6.27
N LEU A 39 9.42 27.62 5.25
CA LEU A 39 9.74 26.88 4.03
C LEU A 39 10.91 25.92 4.21
N ASP A 40 11.93 26.30 5.00
CA ASP A 40 13.04 25.40 5.32
C ASP A 40 12.60 24.25 6.27
N ASP A 41 11.62 24.50 7.15
CA ASP A 41 11.02 23.45 7.97
C ASP A 41 10.05 22.54 7.16
N TRP A 42 9.39 23.06 6.11
CA TRP A 42 8.53 22.25 5.22
C TRP A 42 9.30 21.43 4.18
N VAL A 43 10.49 21.87 3.78
CA VAL A 43 11.39 21.05 2.94
C VAL A 43 12.06 19.93 3.77
N ALA A 44 11.96 20.01 5.11
CA ALA A 44 12.43 19.00 6.06
C ALA A 44 11.34 18.01 6.55
N GLU A 45 10.12 18.08 6.02
CA GLU A 45 9.10 17.02 6.15
C GLU A 45 9.07 16.21 4.86
N GLY A 46 10.06 15.36 4.61
CA GLY A 46 10.20 14.13 5.34
C GLY A 46 9.97 13.01 4.34
N GLU A 47 11.07 12.47 3.79
CA GLU A 47 11.08 11.08 3.37
C GLU A 47 10.61 10.29 4.59
N THR A 48 9.32 10.02 4.67
CA THR A 48 8.77 9.11 5.65
C THR A 48 9.42 7.80 5.27
N LYS A 49 10.53 7.46 5.95
CA LYS A 49 11.17 6.16 5.84
C LYS A 49 10.08 5.16 6.13
N MET A 50 9.49 4.61 5.07
CA MET A 50 8.48 3.59 5.18
C MET A 50 9.16 2.43 5.86
N GLU A 51 8.78 2.21 7.11
CA GLU A 51 9.31 1.07 7.82
C GLU A 51 8.77 -0.18 7.15
N LYS A 52 9.60 -1.21 7.01
CA LYS A 52 9.19 -2.51 6.43
C LYS A 52 7.94 -3.09 7.11
N LYS A 53 7.63 -2.66 8.35
CA LYS A 53 6.44 -3.03 9.13
C LYS A 53 5.12 -2.48 8.56
N ASP A 54 5.19 -1.44 7.73
CA ASP A 54 4.04 -0.74 7.15
C ASP A 54 3.59 -1.36 5.81
N LEU A 55 4.42 -2.22 5.21
CA LEU A 55 4.10 -2.98 4.01
C LEU A 55 3.51 -4.35 4.36
N ILE A 56 2.51 -4.78 3.60
CA ILE A 56 2.02 -6.16 3.64
C ILE A 56 3.14 -7.09 3.19
N PRO A 57 3.57 -8.04 4.04
CA PRO A 57 4.49 -9.08 3.62
C PRO A 57 3.73 -10.13 2.79
N PHE A 58 4.21 -10.37 1.58
CA PHE A 58 3.73 -11.44 0.71
C PHE A 58 4.69 -12.62 0.77
N LYS A 59 4.13 -13.82 0.97
CA LYS A 59 4.87 -15.08 0.81
C LYS A 59 4.95 -15.46 -0.67
N GLU A 60 5.79 -16.44 -0.99
CA GLU A 60 6.03 -16.96 -2.34
C GLU A 60 4.74 -17.18 -3.14
N TRP A 61 3.77 -17.95 -2.62
CA TRP A 61 2.47 -18.16 -3.27
C TRP A 61 1.77 -16.84 -3.64
N SER A 62 1.75 -15.85 -2.74
CA SER A 62 1.14 -14.54 -3.06
C SER A 62 1.95 -13.76 -4.09
N GLN A 63 3.29 -13.84 -4.05
CA GLN A 63 4.17 -13.16 -5.00
C GLN A 63 3.94 -13.68 -6.41
N GLU A 64 3.90 -15.01 -6.59
CA GLU A 64 3.62 -15.65 -7.88
C GLU A 64 2.29 -15.17 -8.48
N ARG A 65 1.22 -15.10 -7.65
CA ARG A 65 -0.10 -14.63 -8.11
C ARG A 65 -0.15 -13.14 -8.42
N ILE A 66 0.64 -12.33 -7.72
CA ILE A 66 0.80 -10.90 -8.00
C ILE A 66 1.53 -10.72 -9.34
N GLU A 67 2.60 -11.48 -9.58
CA GLU A 67 3.38 -11.43 -10.82
C GLU A 67 2.54 -11.87 -12.03
N ALA A 68 1.78 -12.95 -11.87
CA ALA A 68 0.79 -13.40 -12.85
C ALA A 68 -0.36 -12.41 -13.07
N GLY A 69 -0.55 -11.44 -12.16
CA GLY A 69 -1.58 -10.40 -12.26
C GLY A 69 -2.98 -10.88 -11.89
N VAL A 70 -3.11 -12.02 -11.19
CA VAL A 70 -4.41 -12.58 -10.78
C VAL A 70 -4.82 -12.21 -9.36
N LYS A 71 -3.86 -11.75 -8.53
CA LYS A 71 -4.12 -11.34 -7.14
C LYS A 71 -4.42 -9.85 -7.04
N HIS A 72 -5.63 -9.53 -6.62
CA HIS A 72 -6.14 -8.16 -6.44
C HIS A 72 -6.46 -7.82 -4.97
N CYS A 73 -6.57 -8.83 -4.11
CA CYS A 73 -6.77 -8.62 -2.68
C CYS A 73 -5.97 -9.60 -1.82
N THR A 74 -5.85 -9.30 -0.52
CA THR A 74 -5.18 -10.15 0.46
C THR A 74 -5.80 -10.02 1.84
N SER A 75 -5.93 -11.14 2.55
CA SER A 75 -6.55 -11.21 3.88
C SER A 75 -5.51 -11.24 4.99
N ARG A 76 -5.66 -10.39 6.02
CA ARG A 76 -4.73 -10.29 7.16
C ARG A 76 -5.47 -9.91 8.46
N HIS A 77 -4.96 -10.37 9.60
CA HIS A 77 -5.43 -9.89 10.90
C HIS A 77 -5.01 -8.45 11.19
N LYS A 78 -3.80 -8.07 10.75
CA LYS A 78 -3.25 -6.72 10.87
C LYS A 78 -3.78 -5.84 9.75
N ARG A 79 -4.12 -4.60 10.08
CA ARG A 79 -4.46 -3.55 9.10
C ARG A 79 -3.18 -2.87 8.59
N TYR A 80 -3.11 -2.61 7.28
CA TYR A 80 -1.98 -1.94 6.62
C TYR A 80 -2.47 -0.67 5.89
N PRO A 81 -2.82 0.41 6.60
CA PRO A 81 -3.36 1.63 6.00
C PRO A 81 -2.30 2.49 5.32
N LYS A 82 -1.02 2.25 5.60
CA LYS A 82 0.12 2.99 5.05
C LYS A 82 0.80 2.29 3.88
N ASP A 83 0.31 1.11 3.49
CA ASP A 83 0.87 0.42 2.32
C ASP A 83 0.37 1.13 1.06
N PRO A 84 1.23 1.80 0.28
CA PRO A 84 0.81 2.59 -0.87
C PRO A 84 0.23 1.72 -2.01
N ARG A 85 0.40 0.41 -1.94
CA ARG A 85 -0.18 -0.54 -2.90
C ARG A 85 -1.65 -0.83 -2.61
N VAL A 86 -2.14 -0.47 -1.43
CA VAL A 86 -3.51 -0.70 -0.98
C VAL A 86 -4.36 0.52 -1.31
N GLU A 87 -5.44 0.30 -2.05
CA GLU A 87 -6.40 1.33 -2.44
C GLU A 87 -7.60 1.36 -1.48
N TRP A 88 -8.00 0.21 -0.95
CA TRP A 88 -9.12 0.09 -0.02
C TRP A 88 -8.93 -1.04 0.97
N ILE A 89 -9.53 -0.87 2.17
CA ILE A 89 -9.50 -1.87 3.24
C ILE A 89 -10.93 -2.11 3.73
N SER A 90 -11.35 -3.35 3.72
CA SER A 90 -12.67 -3.74 4.23
C SER A 90 -12.77 -3.58 5.76
N PRO A 91 -13.99 -3.51 6.33
CA PRO A 91 -14.22 -3.97 7.69
C PRO A 91 -13.75 -5.41 7.86
N LYS A 92 -13.65 -5.87 9.11
CA LYS A 92 -13.34 -7.28 9.38
C LYS A 92 -14.46 -8.19 8.85
N LEU A 93 -14.12 -9.06 7.89
CA LEU A 93 -15.03 -10.04 7.30
C LEU A 93 -14.73 -11.45 7.87
N PRO A 94 -15.76 -12.28 8.08
CA PRO A 94 -15.56 -13.66 8.50
C PRO A 94 -14.93 -14.49 7.37
N TRP A 95 -14.16 -15.50 7.74
CA TRP A 95 -13.41 -16.32 6.80
C TRP A 95 -14.29 -17.02 5.77
N TRP A 96 -15.46 -17.54 6.18
CA TRP A 96 -16.40 -18.18 5.26
C TRP A 96 -16.77 -17.28 4.09
N PHE A 97 -16.95 -15.97 4.35
CA PHE A 97 -17.33 -15.00 3.33
C PHE A 97 -16.18 -14.75 2.36
N ILE A 98 -14.96 -14.63 2.89
CA ILE A 98 -13.76 -14.43 2.08
C ILE A 98 -13.50 -15.65 1.20
N ARG A 99 -13.60 -16.85 1.79
CA ARG A 99 -13.43 -18.12 1.09
C ARG A 99 -14.45 -18.32 -0.02
N GLU A 100 -15.71 -18.00 0.23
CA GLU A 100 -16.80 -18.20 -0.73
C GLU A 100 -16.80 -17.16 -1.87
N TYR A 101 -16.59 -15.88 -1.55
CA TYR A 101 -16.80 -14.79 -2.50
C TYR A 101 -15.52 -14.13 -3.00
N LEU A 102 -14.40 -14.25 -2.28
CA LEU A 102 -13.16 -13.52 -2.56
C LEU A 102 -11.97 -14.41 -2.91
N TRP A 103 -12.18 -15.71 -3.12
CA TRP A 103 -11.09 -16.63 -3.53
C TRP A 103 -10.47 -16.26 -4.88
N LYS A 104 -11.29 -15.88 -5.87
CA LYS A 104 -10.80 -15.41 -7.18
C LYS A 104 -9.91 -14.17 -7.06
N PRO A 105 -10.35 -13.06 -6.44
CA PRO A 105 -9.50 -11.89 -6.29
C PRO A 105 -8.33 -12.10 -5.31
N GLU A 106 -8.36 -13.08 -4.41
CA GLU A 106 -7.17 -13.52 -3.65
C GLU A 106 -6.12 -14.21 -4.55
N GLY A 107 -6.50 -14.63 -5.77
CA GLY A 107 -5.64 -15.30 -6.73
C GLY A 107 -5.68 -16.83 -6.67
N ALA A 108 -6.66 -17.41 -5.97
CA ALA A 108 -6.87 -18.86 -5.92
C ALA A 108 -7.70 -19.35 -7.11
N TYR A 109 -7.59 -20.64 -7.44
CA TYR A 109 -8.39 -21.34 -8.43
C TYR A 109 -9.67 -21.96 -7.86
N SER A 110 -9.75 -22.11 -6.54
CA SER A 110 -10.95 -22.56 -5.84
C SER A 110 -10.99 -22.05 -4.38
N PRO A 111 -12.17 -22.08 -3.73
CA PRO A 111 -12.29 -21.86 -2.28
C PRO A 111 -11.39 -22.78 -1.45
N ASP A 112 -11.24 -24.04 -1.88
CA ASP A 112 -10.42 -25.04 -1.16
C ASP A 112 -8.92 -24.77 -1.27
N GLU A 113 -8.43 -24.29 -2.43
CA GLU A 113 -7.04 -23.84 -2.55
C GLU A 113 -6.79 -22.69 -1.56
N LEU A 114 -7.72 -21.72 -1.51
CA LEU A 114 -7.59 -20.60 -0.59
C LEU A 114 -7.58 -21.05 0.88
N GLN A 115 -8.41 -22.05 1.25
CA GLN A 115 -8.37 -22.66 2.59
C GLN A 115 -7.01 -23.30 2.88
N GLY A 116 -6.46 -24.07 1.94
CA GLY A 116 -5.15 -24.70 2.10
C GLY A 116 -4.03 -23.67 2.31
N VAL A 117 -4.07 -22.57 1.55
CA VAL A 117 -3.11 -21.47 1.65
C VAL A 117 -3.21 -20.76 2.99
N ILE A 118 -4.42 -20.39 3.44
CA ILE A 118 -4.58 -19.71 4.73
C ILE A 118 -4.12 -20.62 5.88
N ASN A 119 -4.44 -21.91 5.82
CA ASN A 119 -4.04 -22.88 6.84
C ASN A 119 -2.51 -23.01 6.90
N SER A 120 -1.84 -23.04 5.73
CA SER A 120 -0.37 -23.03 5.65
C SER A 120 0.24 -21.73 6.19
N ILE A 121 -0.42 -20.60 5.97
CA ILE A 121 0.05 -19.31 6.48
C ILE A 121 0.02 -19.26 8.01
N TYR A 122 -1.08 -19.73 8.61
CA TYR A 122 -1.33 -19.67 10.05
C TYR A 122 -0.90 -20.93 10.82
N LYS A 123 -0.46 -21.98 10.11
CA LYS A 123 -0.06 -23.29 10.64
C LYS A 123 -1.13 -23.95 11.52
N ARG A 124 -2.39 -23.73 11.17
CA ARG A 124 -3.58 -24.33 11.80
C ARG A 124 -4.77 -24.25 10.86
N GLU A 125 -5.83 -24.96 11.18
CA GLU A 125 -7.12 -24.74 10.56
C GLU A 125 -7.68 -23.37 10.97
N VAL A 126 -8.08 -22.59 9.98
CA VAL A 126 -8.73 -21.29 10.18
C VAL A 126 -10.24 -21.49 10.28
N PRO A 127 -10.87 -21.20 11.44
CA PRO A 127 -12.31 -21.30 11.62
C PRO A 127 -13.09 -20.35 10.70
N GLU A 128 -14.29 -20.76 10.33
CA GLU A 128 -15.19 -20.02 9.43
C GLU A 128 -15.56 -18.62 9.93
N ASP A 129 -15.67 -18.44 11.25
CA ASP A 129 -16.05 -17.18 11.90
C ASP A 129 -14.88 -16.25 12.19
N GLU A 130 -13.64 -16.74 12.02
CA GLU A 130 -12.44 -15.93 12.23
C GLU A 130 -12.41 -14.75 11.26
N ARG A 131 -12.03 -13.57 11.75
CA ARG A 131 -12.22 -12.33 11.02
C ARG A 131 -10.93 -11.66 10.55
N PHE A 132 -10.89 -11.33 9.28
CA PHE A 132 -9.75 -10.72 8.60
C PHE A 132 -10.11 -9.36 8.01
N TYR A 133 -9.13 -8.47 7.95
CA TYR A 133 -9.18 -7.34 7.02
C TYR A 133 -8.83 -7.85 5.63
N VAL A 134 -9.56 -7.39 4.63
CA VAL A 134 -9.20 -7.61 3.23
C VAL A 134 -8.67 -6.30 2.66
N HIS A 135 -7.43 -6.34 2.19
CA HIS A 135 -6.75 -5.22 1.53
C HIS A 135 -6.88 -5.40 0.02
N PHE A 136 -7.52 -4.47 -0.65
CA PHE A 136 -7.63 -4.42 -2.10
C PHE A 136 -6.66 -3.38 -2.65
N GLY A 137 -6.00 -3.70 -3.77
CA GLY A 137 -5.18 -2.72 -4.46
C GLY A 137 -4.30 -3.30 -5.55
N LYS A 138 -3.40 -2.45 -6.05
CA LYS A 138 -2.47 -2.77 -7.14
C LYS A 138 -1.15 -3.25 -6.60
N PHE A 139 -1.05 -4.57 -6.40
CA PHE A 139 0.17 -5.18 -5.86
C PHE A 139 1.26 -5.40 -6.91
N LYS A 140 0.88 -5.54 -8.20
CA LYS A 140 1.81 -5.69 -9.30
C LYS A 140 2.44 -4.33 -9.60
N LYS A 141 3.78 -4.26 -9.59
CA LYS A 141 4.48 -3.06 -10.03
C LYS A 141 4.31 -2.92 -11.53
N GLU A 142 3.74 -1.80 -11.97
CA GLU A 142 3.81 -1.37 -13.37
C GLU A 142 5.30 -1.10 -13.67
N ARG A 143 5.82 -1.73 -14.72
CA ARG A 143 7.21 -1.56 -15.19
C ARG A 143 7.28 -0.39 -16.14
#